data_AF-A0A3E4VTR6-F1
#
_entry.id   AF-A0A3E4VTR6-F1
#
_cell.length_a   1.000
_cell.length_b   1.000
_cell.length_c   1.000
_cell.angle_alpha   90.00
_cell.angle_beta   90.00
_cell.angle_gamma   90.00
#
_symmetry.space_group_name_H-M   'P 1'
#
loop_
_entity.id
_entity.type
_entity.pdbx_description
1 polymer ?
#
loop_
_entity_poly.entity_id
_entity_poly.type
_entity_poly.pdbx_seq_one_letter_code
_entity_poly.pdbx_strand_id
1 'polypeptide(L)'
;MKINRKKYIYTGGIILLIIIITTRYLDTLYYFNKANIRYTIGVYFKSGYYKGIIHQFKYRVADFDYIVDTRYGLHNKELNKLRIIVKYSEKWSEHSEIVMDTVPKWVLSPPKDGWKQFPPDINWKGAELDTAYMKKMDIAIPE
;
A
#
# COMPACT_ATOMS: atom_id res chain seq x y z
N MET A 1 9.77 -1.91 50.39
CA MET A 1 10.19 -0.98 49.32
C MET A 1 8.95 -0.54 48.54
N LYS A 2 8.44 0.69 48.74
CA LYS A 2 7.26 1.21 48.01
C LYS A 2 7.68 1.58 46.58
N ILE A 3 7.29 0.77 45.60
CA ILE A 3 7.52 1.05 44.18
C ILE A 3 6.80 2.35 43.83
N ASN A 4 7.56 3.36 43.36
CA ASN A 4 7.03 4.66 42.99
C ASN A 4 6.36 4.58 41.61
N ARG A 5 5.16 3.97 41.57
CA ARG A 5 4.39 3.63 40.35
C ARG A 5 4.29 4.79 39.36
N LYS A 6 4.19 6.04 39.84
CA LYS A 6 4.16 7.24 38.99
C LYS A 6 5.42 7.36 38.12
N LYS A 7 6.62 7.22 38.70
CA LYS A 7 7.89 7.30 37.95
C LYS A 7 7.97 6.25 36.84
N TYR A 8 7.56 5.00 37.10
CA TYR A 8 7.57 3.93 36.10
C TYR A 8 6.56 4.16 34.96
N ILE A 9 5.38 4.70 35.27
CA ILE A 9 4.39 5.07 34.25
C ILE A 9 4.94 6.19 33.36
N TYR A 10 5.58 7.21 33.94
CA TYR A 10 6.20 8.29 33.16
C TYR A 10 7.39 7.79 32.31
N THR A 11 8.32 7.03 32.90
CA THR A 11 9.47 6.48 32.17
C THR A 11 9.02 5.54 31.05
N GLY A 12 8.06 4.65 31.32
CA GLY A 12 7.50 3.76 30.31
C GLY A 12 6.77 4.50 29.19
N GLY A 13 6.00 5.54 29.53
CA GLY A 13 5.32 6.40 28.54
C GLY A 13 6.30 7.15 27.64
N ILE A 14 7.39 7.68 28.20
CA ILE A 14 8.43 8.38 27.42
C ILE A 14 9.12 7.41 26.45
N ILE A 15 9.48 6.20 26.91
CA ILE A 15 10.10 5.19 26.04
C ILE A 15 9.16 4.82 24.90
N LEU A 16 7.87 4.61 25.19
CA LEU A 16 6.87 4.30 24.17
C LEU A 16 6.74 5.43 23.14
N LEU A 17 6.71 6.69 23.58
CA LEU A 17 6.67 7.85 22.67
C LEU A 17 7.91 7.92 21.78
N ILE A 18 9.11 7.68 22.33
CA ILE A 18 10.34 7.65 21.55
C ILE A 18 10.25 6.57 20.47
N ILE A 19 9.79 5.36 20.80
CA ILE A 19 9.63 4.27 19.83
C ILE A 19 8.63 4.62 18.73
N ILE A 20 7.49 5.24 19.07
CA ILE A 20 6.50 5.69 18.09
C ILE A 20 7.10 6.74 17.15
N ILE A 21 7.84 7.71 17.70
CA ILE A 21 8.48 8.75 16.90
C ILE A 21 9.55 8.15 15.99
N THR A 22 10.46 7.32 16.52
CA THR A 22 11.54 6.73 15.72
C THR A 22 11.01 5.84 14.60
N THR A 23 9.97 5.03 14.86
CA THR A 23 9.32 4.22 13.82
C THR A 23 8.69 5.10 12.73
N ARG A 24 7.97 6.16 13.09
CA ARG A 24 7.41 7.11 12.11
C ARG A 24 8.49 7.81 11.28
N TYR A 25 9.60 8.19 11.90
CA TYR A 25 10.75 8.79 11.22
C TYR A 25 11.42 7.80 10.27
N LEU A 26 11.56 6.52 10.64
CA LEU A 26 12.07 5.48 9.75
C LEU A 26 11.13 5.28 8.54
N ASP A 27 9.81 5.22 8.76
CA ASP A 27 8.84 5.09 7.69
C ASP A 27 8.97 6.24 6.67
N THR A 28 9.08 7.48 7.14
CA THR A 28 9.14 8.66 6.26
C THR A 28 10.51 8.89 5.62
N LEU A 29 11.60 8.79 6.39
CA LEU A 29 12.94 9.13 5.90
C LEU A 29 13.62 7.97 5.20
N TYR A 30 13.32 6.73 5.60
CA TYR A 30 14.02 5.54 5.10
C TYR A 30 13.16 4.74 4.14
N TYR A 31 11.96 4.31 4.53
CA TYR A 31 11.17 3.37 3.72
C TYR A 31 10.38 4.05 2.60
N PHE A 32 9.74 5.18 2.88
CA PHE A 32 8.84 5.89 1.96
C PHE A 32 9.34 7.26 1.53
N ASN A 33 10.65 7.50 1.56
CA ASN A 33 11.21 8.68 0.93
C ASN A 33 11.03 8.63 -0.60
N LYS A 34 11.23 9.77 -1.28
CA LYS A 34 11.04 9.87 -2.75
C LYS A 34 11.88 8.88 -3.56
N ALA A 35 13.03 8.45 -3.05
CA ALA A 35 13.90 7.51 -3.76
C ALA A 35 13.39 6.07 -3.67
N ASN A 36 12.83 5.69 -2.51
CA ASN A 36 12.47 4.30 -2.19
C ASN A 36 10.97 4.01 -2.33
N ILE A 37 10.11 5.03 -2.35
CA ILE A 37 8.68 4.85 -2.52
C ILE A 37 8.39 4.26 -3.90
N ARG A 38 7.58 3.20 -3.92
CA ARG A 38 7.07 2.60 -5.15
C ARG A 38 5.59 2.32 -5.01
N TYR A 39 4.91 2.25 -6.14
CA TYR A 39 3.50 1.89 -6.22
C TYR A 39 3.33 0.68 -7.14
N THR A 40 2.38 -0.18 -6.82
CA THR A 40 2.01 -1.36 -7.61
C THR A 40 0.50 -1.62 -7.49
N ILE A 41 0.02 -2.65 -8.16
CA ILE A 41 -1.38 -3.07 -8.11
C ILE A 41 -1.53 -4.25 -7.15
N GLY A 42 -2.40 -4.08 -6.16
CA GLY A 42 -2.87 -5.15 -5.29
C GLY A 42 -4.21 -5.71 -5.79
N VAL A 43 -4.32 -7.02 -5.82
CA VAL A 43 -5.56 -7.74 -6.14
C VAL A 43 -6.05 -8.42 -4.86
N TYR A 44 -7.35 -8.36 -4.62
CA TYR A 44 -7.94 -9.03 -3.46
C TYR A 44 -7.60 -10.52 -3.45
N PHE A 45 -7.17 -11.02 -2.30
CA PHE A 45 -6.75 -12.40 -2.12
C PHE A 45 -7.75 -13.17 -1.24
N LYS A 46 -7.92 -12.72 0.01
CA LYS A 46 -8.86 -13.33 0.95
C LYS A 46 -9.22 -12.38 2.07
N SER A 47 -10.26 -12.73 2.80
CA SER A 47 -10.60 -12.08 4.07
C SER A 47 -10.33 -13.03 5.22
N GLY A 48 -9.75 -12.50 6.29
CA GLY A 48 -9.59 -13.18 7.56
C GLY A 48 -10.35 -12.47 8.65
N TYR A 49 -10.42 -13.12 9.82
CA TYR A 49 -10.98 -12.52 11.02
C TYR A 49 -9.93 -12.52 12.13
N TYR A 50 -9.50 -11.33 12.54
CA TYR A 50 -8.64 -11.15 13.72
C TYR A 50 -8.88 -9.78 14.35
N LYS A 51 -9.63 -9.78 15.47
CA LYS A 51 -10.12 -8.55 16.12
C LYS A 51 -10.83 -7.63 15.11
N GLY A 52 -11.70 -8.20 14.27
CA GLY A 52 -12.34 -7.54 13.13
C GLY A 52 -12.01 -8.22 11.80
N ILE A 53 -12.71 -7.83 10.74
CA ILE A 53 -12.47 -8.33 9.39
C ILE A 53 -11.18 -7.69 8.86
N ILE A 54 -10.29 -8.52 8.34
CA ILE A 54 -9.07 -8.10 7.65
C ILE A 54 -9.19 -8.55 6.20
N HIS A 55 -9.05 -7.61 5.28
CA HIS A 55 -8.98 -7.90 3.86
C HIS A 55 -7.52 -7.91 3.43
N GLN A 56 -7.11 -8.99 2.78
CA GLN A 56 -5.75 -9.19 2.32
C GLN A 56 -5.69 -9.01 0.81
N PHE A 57 -4.72 -8.24 0.36
CA PHE A 57 -4.45 -8.00 -1.05
C PHE A 57 -3.08 -8.55 -1.39
N LYS A 58 -3.02 -9.36 -2.45
CA LYS A 58 -1.78 -9.89 -3.00
C LYS A 58 -1.27 -8.91 -4.05
N TYR A 59 0.02 -8.59 -4.01
CA TYR A 59 0.68 -7.82 -5.03
C TYR A 59 2.00 -8.48 -5.39
N ARG A 60 2.44 -8.27 -6.63
CA ARG A 60 3.70 -8.80 -7.14
C ARG A 60 4.69 -7.67 -7.35
N VAL A 61 5.93 -7.90 -6.93
CA VAL A 61 7.07 -7.03 -7.21
C VAL A 61 8.18 -7.93 -7.76
N ALA A 62 8.65 -7.63 -8.97
CA ALA A 62 9.49 -8.55 -9.73
C ALA A 62 8.90 -9.97 -9.77
N ASP A 63 9.58 -10.95 -9.18
CA ASP A 63 9.18 -12.37 -9.18
C ASP A 63 8.60 -12.83 -7.82
N PHE A 64 8.42 -11.91 -6.88
CA PHE A 64 7.95 -12.21 -5.53
C PHE A 64 6.53 -11.71 -5.29
N ASP A 65 5.77 -12.54 -4.58
CA ASP A 65 4.41 -12.27 -4.20
C ASP A 65 4.35 -11.87 -2.73
N TYR A 66 3.71 -10.73 -2.45
CA TYR A 66 3.57 -10.15 -1.13
C TYR A 66 2.10 -9.94 -0.77
N ILE A 67 1.83 -9.75 0.52
CA ILE A 67 0.48 -9.53 1.04
C ILE A 67 0.46 -8.23 1.84
N VAL A 68 -0.55 -7.41 1.59
CA VAL A 68 -0.86 -6.24 2.40
C VAL A 68 -2.28 -6.34 2.94
N ASP A 69 -2.43 -6.00 4.23
CA ASP A 69 -3.68 -6.12 4.96
C ASP A 69 -4.32 -4.76 5.16
N THR A 70 -5.64 -4.68 5.02
CA THR A 70 -6.44 -3.52 5.44
C THR A 70 -7.63 -3.93 6.27
N ARG A 71 -7.98 -3.08 7.23
CA ARG A 71 -9.17 -3.20 8.08
C ARG A 71 -10.25 -2.17 7.73
N TYR A 72 -9.97 -1.26 6.80
CA TYR A 72 -10.77 -0.05 6.60
C TYR A 72 -11.36 0.03 5.19
N GLY A 73 -12.53 0.67 5.08
CA GLY A 73 -12.98 1.31 3.84
C GLY A 73 -13.44 0.41 2.69
N LEU A 74 -13.77 -0.87 2.97
CA LEU A 74 -14.13 -1.84 1.92
C LEU A 74 -15.56 -2.42 2.02
N HIS A 75 -16.36 -1.98 2.99
CA HIS A 75 -17.68 -2.57 3.30
C HIS A 75 -18.69 -2.58 2.13
N ASN A 76 -18.55 -1.67 1.16
CA ASN A 76 -19.47 -1.52 0.03
C ASN A 76 -18.85 -1.88 -1.33
N LYS A 77 -17.64 -2.45 -1.36
CA LYS A 77 -16.95 -2.79 -2.61
C LYS A 77 -17.07 -4.28 -2.91
N GLU A 78 -17.23 -4.63 -4.19
CA GLU A 78 -17.10 -6.01 -4.66
C GLU A 78 -15.63 -6.46 -4.56
N LEU A 79 -15.26 -7.04 -3.41
CA LEU A 79 -13.87 -7.41 -3.08
C LEU A 79 -13.19 -8.23 -4.19
N ASN A 80 -13.89 -9.22 -4.75
CA ASN A 80 -13.31 -10.15 -5.74
C ASN A 80 -12.90 -9.49 -7.06
N LYS A 81 -13.43 -8.29 -7.39
CA LYS A 81 -13.05 -7.53 -8.59
C LYS A 81 -12.19 -6.31 -8.26
N LEU A 82 -11.86 -6.14 -6.98
CA LEU A 82 -11.21 -4.94 -6.51
C LEU A 82 -9.71 -5.00 -6.78
N ARG A 83 -9.24 -3.99 -7.51
CA ARG A 83 -7.84 -3.73 -7.77
C ARG A 83 -7.52 -2.37 -7.16
N ILE A 84 -6.53 -2.35 -6.28
CA ILE A 84 -6.14 -1.17 -5.51
C ILE A 84 -4.68 -0.83 -5.74
N ILE A 85 -4.32 0.39 -5.42
CA ILE A 85 -2.93 0.82 -5.41
C ILE A 85 -2.29 0.40 -4.08
N VAL A 86 -1.17 -0.28 -4.16
CA VAL A 86 -0.33 -0.61 -3.01
C VAL A 86 0.93 0.23 -3.09
N LYS A 87 1.19 1.00 -2.04
CA LYS A 87 2.46 1.69 -1.84
C LYS A 87 3.39 0.77 -1.08
N TYR A 88 4.63 0.64 -1.52
CA TYR A 88 5.63 -0.21 -0.87
C TYR A 88 7.01 0.45 -0.90
N SER A 89 7.92 -0.06 -0.07
CA SER A 89 9.32 0.37 -0.08
C SER A 89 10.15 -0.51 -1.01
N GLU A 90 10.90 0.10 -1.93
CA GLU A 90 11.88 -0.60 -2.76
C GLU A 90 12.94 -1.32 -1.91
N LYS A 91 13.30 -0.77 -0.75
CA LYS A 91 14.28 -1.39 0.16
C LYS A 91 13.72 -2.58 0.94
N TRP A 92 12.41 -2.62 1.16
CA TRP A 92 11.75 -3.71 1.85
C TRP A 92 10.32 -3.82 1.34
N SER A 93 10.12 -4.68 0.33
CA SER A 93 8.87 -4.72 -0.41
C SER A 93 7.67 -5.10 0.44
N GLU A 94 7.84 -5.92 1.48
CA GLU A 94 6.78 -6.27 2.44
C GLU A 94 6.27 -5.05 3.22
N HIS A 95 7.13 -4.05 3.45
CA HIS A 95 6.74 -2.81 4.12
C HIS A 95 5.89 -1.97 3.18
N SER A 96 4.58 -2.17 3.31
CA SER A 96 3.58 -1.74 2.34
C SER A 96 2.32 -1.22 3.02
N GLU A 97 1.64 -0.31 2.34
CA GLU A 97 0.38 0.26 2.75
C GLU A 97 -0.59 0.36 1.57
N ILE A 98 -1.88 0.19 1.84
CA ILE A 98 -2.92 0.35 0.84
C ILE A 98 -3.22 1.83 0.66
N VAL A 99 -3.15 2.29 -0.58
CA VAL A 99 -3.69 3.58 -1.00
C VAL A 99 -5.08 3.29 -1.56
N MET A 100 -6.13 3.80 -0.91
CA MET A 100 -7.53 3.50 -1.24
C MET A 100 -7.99 4.17 -2.54
N ASP A 101 -7.30 3.88 -3.64
CA ASP A 101 -7.68 4.29 -4.98
C ASP A 101 -7.94 3.06 -5.84
N THR A 102 -8.89 3.17 -6.77
CA THR A 102 -9.36 2.06 -7.58
C THR A 102 -8.63 2.07 -8.91
N VAL A 103 -8.00 0.95 -9.26
CA VAL A 103 -7.29 0.83 -10.53
C VAL A 103 -8.29 0.61 -11.67
N PRO A 104 -8.25 1.43 -12.75
CA PRO A 104 -9.12 1.24 -13.91
C PRO A 104 -8.95 -0.13 -14.56
N LYS A 105 -10.03 -0.62 -15.18
CA LYS A 105 -10.03 -1.94 -15.84
C LYS A 105 -9.03 -2.04 -17.00
N TRP A 106 -8.78 -0.92 -17.68
CA TRP A 106 -7.90 -0.85 -18.84
C TRP A 106 -6.41 -0.83 -18.47
N VAL A 107 -6.06 -0.63 -17.20
CA VAL A 107 -4.68 -0.81 -16.72
C VAL A 107 -4.50 -2.30 -16.45
N LEU A 108 -3.68 -3.01 -17.22
CA LEU A 108 -3.53 -4.47 -17.10
C LEU A 108 -2.52 -4.85 -16.02
N SER A 109 -1.31 -4.29 -16.09
CA SER A 109 -0.22 -4.62 -15.16
C SER A 109 0.62 -3.38 -14.82
N PRO A 110 1.19 -3.32 -13.60
CA PRO A 110 2.15 -2.27 -13.26
C PRO A 110 3.48 -2.49 -14.01
N PRO A 111 4.33 -1.46 -14.14
CA PRO A 111 5.71 -1.66 -14.56
C PRO A 111 6.43 -2.62 -13.60
N LYS A 112 7.43 -3.35 -14.11
CA LYS A 112 8.15 -4.41 -13.38
C LYS A 112 8.64 -3.99 -11.98
N ASP A 113 9.15 -2.76 -11.87
CA ASP A 113 9.71 -2.20 -10.63
C ASP A 113 8.72 -1.27 -9.90
N GLY A 114 7.45 -1.26 -10.30
CA GLY A 114 6.43 -0.34 -9.80
C GLY A 114 6.65 1.12 -10.23
N TRP A 115 5.67 1.97 -9.96
CA TRP A 115 5.76 3.40 -10.26
C TRP A 115 6.52 4.14 -9.15
N LYS A 116 7.35 5.11 -9.53
CA LYS A 116 8.03 6.01 -8.57
C LYS A 116 7.13 7.16 -8.10
N GLN A 117 6.08 7.44 -8.87
CA GLN A 117 5.10 8.48 -8.59
C GLN A 117 3.73 7.84 -8.47
N PHE A 118 2.80 8.55 -7.84
CA PHE A 118 1.44 8.07 -7.69
C PHE A 118 0.81 7.86 -9.09
N PRO A 119 0.35 6.65 -9.44
CA PRO A 119 -0.02 6.32 -10.81
C PRO A 119 -1.12 7.22 -11.41
N PRO A 120 -2.17 7.62 -10.67
CA PRO A 120 -3.16 8.57 -11.17
C PRO A 120 -2.58 9.92 -11.60
N ASP A 121 -1.58 10.44 -10.87
CA ASP A 121 -0.96 11.75 -11.16
C ASP A 121 -0.15 11.74 -12.46
N ILE A 122 0.34 10.58 -12.87
CA ILE A 122 1.09 10.37 -14.12
C ILE A 122 0.25 9.68 -15.20
N ASN A 123 -1.07 9.67 -15.03
CA ASN A 123 -2.02 9.00 -15.92
C ASN A 123 -1.60 7.56 -16.27
N TRP A 124 -1.16 6.79 -15.27
CA TRP A 124 -0.80 5.38 -15.41
C TRP A 124 0.34 5.10 -16.40
N LYS A 125 1.20 6.10 -16.67
CA LYS A 125 2.34 5.96 -17.57
C LYS A 125 3.24 4.78 -17.18
N GLY A 126 3.68 4.02 -18.18
CA GLY A 126 4.54 2.84 -18.02
C GLY A 126 3.80 1.57 -17.57
N ALA A 127 2.48 1.63 -17.39
CA ALA A 127 1.65 0.45 -17.22
C ALA A 127 1.46 -0.28 -18.55
N GLU A 128 1.16 -1.57 -18.48
CA GLU A 128 0.59 -2.28 -19.61
C GLU A 128 -0.90 -1.91 -19.73
N LEU A 129 -1.34 -1.47 -20.91
CA LEU A 129 -2.69 -0.95 -21.12
C LEU A 129 -3.48 -1.80 -22.14
N ASP A 130 -4.76 -1.99 -21.87
CA ASP A 130 -5.71 -2.57 -22.82
C ASP A 130 -6.14 -1.51 -23.83
N THR A 131 -5.29 -1.26 -24.82
CA THR A 131 -5.55 -0.24 -25.86
C THR A 131 -6.79 -0.54 -26.70
N ALA A 132 -7.18 -1.82 -26.84
CA ALA A 132 -8.39 -2.20 -27.56
C ALA A 132 -9.64 -1.79 -26.77
N TYR A 133 -9.68 -2.05 -25.46
CA TYR A 133 -10.74 -1.59 -24.59
C TYR A 133 -10.79 -0.06 -24.53
N MET A 134 -9.64 0.60 -24.42
CA MET A 134 -9.57 2.07 -24.38
C MET A 134 -10.12 2.69 -25.67
N LYS A 135 -9.73 2.20 -26.85
CA LYS A 135 -10.30 2.65 -28.13
C LYS A 135 -11.80 2.41 -28.23
N LYS A 136 -12.27 1.25 -27.75
CA LYS A 136 -13.71 0.92 -27.74
C LYS A 136 -14.52 1.87 -26.85
N MET A 137 -13.93 2.35 -25.76
CA MET A 137 -14.56 3.21 -24.76
C MET A 137 -14.23 4.70 -24.95
N ASP A 138 -13.54 5.08 -26.03
CA ASP A 138 -13.07 6.44 -26.31
C ASP A 138 -12.24 7.06 -25.17
N ILE A 139 -11.36 6.25 -24.57
CA ILE A 139 -10.46 6.67 -23.49
C ILE A 139 -9.12 7.09 -24.09
N ALA A 140 -8.65 8.28 -23.72
CA ALA A 140 -7.35 8.79 -24.14
C ALA A 140 -6.20 7.88 -23.66
N ILE A 141 -5.32 7.51 -24.59
CA ILE A 141 -4.14 6.70 -24.29
C ILE A 141 -3.03 7.63 -23.76
N PRO A 142 -2.48 7.36 -22.55
CA PRO A 142 -1.36 8.11 -22.01
C PRO A 142 -0.12 8.02 -22.92
N GLU A 143 0.57 9.14 -23.12
CA GLU A 143 1.85 9.24 -23.84
C GLU A 143 3.06 8.79 -23.00
#